data_AF-A0A975E565-F1
#
_entry.id   AF-A0A975E565-F1
#
_cell.length_a   1.000
_cell.length_b   1.000
_cell.length_c   1.000
_cell.angle_alpha   90.00
_cell.angle_beta   90.00
_cell.angle_gamma   90.00
#
_symmetry.space_group_name_H-M   'P 1'
#
loop_
_entity.id
_entity.type
_entity.pdbx_description
1 polymer ?
#
loop_
_entity_poly.entity_id
_entity_poly.type
_entity_poly.pdbx_seq_one_letter_code
_entity_poly.pdbx_strand_id
1 'polypeptide(L)'
;MDPTPPPPPLQVIGTWKDERGASVFIAGPRGVMQARAGDTLLTEYNVTQISAQQVLLRHLPTNRDLSLAVPAATAPTPRATGL
;
A
#
# COMPACT_ATOMS: atom_id res chain seq x y z
N MET A 1 19.20 7.96 21.30
CA MET A 1 18.18 8.09 20.24
C MET A 1 18.78 7.43 19.02
N ASP A 2 18.48 6.16 18.79
CA ASP A 2 18.85 5.50 17.54
C ASP A 2 18.08 6.15 16.39
N PRO A 3 18.71 6.45 15.24
CA PRO A 3 18.02 7.03 14.11
C PRO A 3 16.97 6.04 13.61
N THR A 4 15.70 6.48 13.57
CA THR A 4 14.64 5.71 12.93
C THR A 4 15.06 5.44 11.48
N PRO A 5 15.02 4.18 11.00
CA PRO A 5 15.35 3.88 9.62
C PRO A 5 14.53 4.75 8.67
N PRO A 6 15.11 5.23 7.56
CA PRO A 6 14.36 6.01 6.60
C PRO A 6 13.15 5.21 6.13
N PRO A 7 11.98 5.85 5.96
CA PRO A 7 10.81 5.16 5.43
C PRO A 7 11.15 4.61 4.04
N PRO A 8 10.68 3.40 3.72
CA PRO A 8 10.94 2.79 2.43
C PRO A 8 10.35 3.65 1.31
N PRO A 9 10.92 3.59 0.10
CA PRO A 9 10.48 4.38 -1.03
C PRO A 9 9.21 3.81 -1.67
N LEU A 10 8.26 3.35 -0.85
CA LEU A 10 7.01 2.71 -1.25
C LEU A 10 5.84 3.45 -0.59
N GLN A 11 4.88 3.85 -1.42
CA GLN A 11 3.65 4.50 -0.95
C GLN A 11 2.44 3.79 -1.55
N VAL A 12 1.49 3.40 -0.71
CA VAL A 12 0.20 2.91 -1.18
C VAL A 12 -0.62 4.11 -1.68
N ILE A 13 -1.12 4.01 -2.91
CA ILE A 13 -1.97 5.04 -3.52
C ILE A 13 -3.43 4.58 -3.64
N GLY A 14 -3.70 3.29 -3.40
CA GLY A 14 -5.06 2.77 -3.33
C GLY A 14 -5.11 1.26 -3.27
N THR A 15 -6.30 0.72 -2.99
CA THR A 15 -6.60 -0.71 -3.06
C THR A 15 -7.78 -0.95 -3.99
N TRP A 16 -7.76 -2.08 -4.68
CA TRP A 16 -8.84 -2.51 -5.56
C TRP A 16 -9.22 -3.95 -5.28
N LYS A 17 -10.52 -4.24 -5.28
CA LYS A 17 -11.03 -5.60 -5.12
C LYS A 17 -11.74 -6.01 -6.41
N ASP A 18 -11.26 -7.10 -7.00
CA ASP A 18 -11.88 -7.74 -8.17
C ASP A 18 -12.25 -9.20 -7.87
N GLU A 19 -12.66 -9.94 -8.90
CA GLU A 19 -13.03 -11.36 -8.81
C GLU A 19 -11.88 -12.25 -8.32
N ARG A 20 -10.62 -11.80 -8.44
CA ARG A 20 -9.42 -12.51 -7.98
C ARG A 20 -9.00 -12.10 -6.57
N GLY A 21 -9.76 -11.22 -5.90
CA GLY A 21 -9.52 -10.76 -4.55
C GLY A 21 -8.90 -9.36 -4.47
N ALA A 22 -8.30 -9.05 -3.32
CA ALA A 22 -7.72 -7.73 -3.07
C ALA A 22 -6.38 -7.53 -3.80
N SER A 23 -6.18 -6.33 -4.31
CA SER A 23 -4.94 -5.83 -4.88
C SER A 23 -4.66 -4.41 -4.37
N VAL A 24 -3.41 -4.01 -4.45
CA VAL A 24 -2.92 -2.69 -4.03
C VAL A 24 -2.18 -2.03 -5.18
N PHE A 25 -2.36 -0.73 -5.35
CA PHE A 25 -1.51 0.11 -6.17
C PHE A 25 -0.47 0.79 -5.30
N ILE A 26 0.81 0.59 -5.63
CA ILE A 26 1.95 1.10 -4.88
C ILE A 26 2.81 1.94 -5.81
N ALA A 27 3.02 3.20 -5.44
CA ALA A 27 4.01 4.07 -6.07
C ALA A 27 5.39 3.80 -5.49
N GLY A 28 6.41 3.71 -6.36
CA GLY A 28 7.80 3.56 -5.98
C GLY A 28 8.76 4.10 -7.05
N PRO A 29 10.07 3.83 -6.93
CA PRO A 29 11.09 4.41 -7.81
C PRO A 29 10.95 4.02 -9.28
N ARG A 30 10.28 2.90 -9.55
CA ARG A 30 10.06 2.36 -10.90
C ARG A 30 8.68 2.73 -11.47
N GLY A 31 7.93 3.60 -10.79
CA GLY A 31 6.57 3.97 -11.15
C GLY A 31 5.52 3.29 -10.26
N VAL A 32 4.29 3.22 -10.77
CA VAL A 32 3.15 2.60 -10.07
C VAL A 32 3.06 1.12 -10.44
N MET A 33 2.93 0.27 -9.43
CA MET A 33 2.79 -1.17 -9.58
C MET A 33 1.48 -1.63 -8.93
N GLN A 34 0.77 -2.55 -9.58
CA GLN A 34 -0.32 -3.30 -8.95
C GLN A 34 0.25 -4.61 -8.37
N ALA A 35 -0.12 -4.94 -7.14
CA ALA A 35 0.32 -6.16 -6.47
C ALA A 35 -0.78 -6.80 -5.64
N ARG A 36 -0.61 -8.08 -5.32
CA ARG A 36 -1.47 -8.92 -4.49
C ARG A 36 -0.67 -9.55 -3.36
N ALA A 37 -1.37 -10.11 -2.37
CA ALA A 37 -0.71 -10.92 -1.35
C ALA A 37 0.06 -12.08 -2.01
N GLY A 38 1.33 -12.25 -1.63
CA GLY A 38 2.27 -13.17 -2.23
C GLY A 38 3.24 -12.55 -3.24
N ASP A 39 2.91 -11.38 -3.82
CA ASP A 39 3.79 -10.74 -4.80
C ASP A 39 5.03 -10.11 -4.16
N THR A 40 6.13 -10.09 -4.91
CA THR A 40 7.39 -9.45 -4.51
C THR A 40 7.60 -8.13 -5.27
N LEU A 41 7.77 -7.05 -4.52
CA LEU A 41 8.01 -5.69 -4.98
C LEU A 41 9.49 -5.34 -4.86
N LEU A 42 10.03 -4.70 -5.91
CA LEU A 42 11.43 -4.25 -5.95
C LEU A 42 12.45 -5.33 -5.55
N THR A 43 12.12 -6.62 -5.70
CA THR A 43 12.91 -7.79 -5.24
C THR A 43 13.15 -7.91 -3.74
N GLU A 44 12.69 -6.95 -2.93
CA GLU A 44 13.04 -6.85 -1.51
C GLU A 44 11.84 -6.94 -0.56
N TYR A 45 10.61 -6.74 -1.05
CA TYR A 45 9.41 -6.67 -0.23
C TYR A 45 8.36 -7.66 -0.70
N ASN A 46 7.93 -8.57 0.16
CA ASN A 46 6.79 -9.45 -0.14
C ASN A 46 5.50 -8.87 0.45
N VAL A 47 4.43 -8.82 -0.33
CA VAL A 47 3.12 -8.39 0.17
C VAL A 47 2.50 -9.53 0.97
N THR A 48 2.36 -9.37 2.29
CA THR A 48 1.84 -10.43 3.15
C THR A 48 0.35 -10.25 3.43
N GLN A 49 -0.14 -9.01 3.47
CA GLN A 49 -1.57 -8.73 3.71
C GLN A 49 -2.01 -7.44 3.04
N ILE A 50 -3.21 -7.44 2.48
CA ILE A 50 -3.88 -6.24 1.95
C ILE A 50 -5.22 -6.09 2.67
N SER A 51 -5.43 -4.94 3.31
CA SER A 51 -6.69 -4.57 3.97
C SER A 51 -7.14 -3.19 3.49
N ALA A 52 -8.34 -2.75 3.88
CA ALA A 52 -8.85 -1.43 3.55
C ALA A 52 -8.09 -0.27 4.23
N GLN A 53 -7.32 -0.56 5.29
CA GLN A 53 -6.65 0.44 6.12
C GLN A 53 -5.13 0.44 5.95
N GLN A 54 -4.57 -0.74 5.70
CA GLN A 54 -3.13 -0.93 5.62
C GLN A 54 -2.76 -2.10 4.71
N VAL A 55 -1.52 -2.02 4.21
CA VAL A 55 -0.85 -3.09 3.47
C VAL A 55 0.37 -3.48 4.27
N LEU A 56 0.50 -4.77 4.56
CA LEU A 56 1.63 -5.33 5.28
C LEU A 56 2.62 -5.90 4.27
N LEU A 57 3.87 -5.47 4.37
CA LEU A 57 4.99 -5.92 3.56
C LEU A 57 6.04 -6.57 4.47
N ARG A 58 6.61 -7.69 4.03
CA ARG A 58 7.79 -8.29 4.65
C ARG A 58 9.04 -7.85 3.89
N HIS A 59 9.94 -7.12 4.54
CA HIS A 59 11.26 -6.81 3.98
C HIS A 59 12.15 -8.06 4.07
N LEU A 60 12.38 -8.72 2.93
CA LEU A 60 13.05 -10.01 2.82
C LEU A 60 14.47 -10.04 3.41
N PRO A 61 15.35 -9.04 3.16
CA PRO A 61 16.71 -9.04 3.72
C PRO A 61 16.77 -9.02 5.25
N THR A 62 15.82 -8.32 5.89
CA THR A 62 15.81 -8.15 7.36
C THR A 62 14.77 -9.00 8.08
N ASN A 63 13.91 -9.67 7.32
CA ASN A 63 12.72 -10.38 7.80
C ASN A 63 11.81 -9.52 8.71
N ARG A 64 11.76 -8.20 8.50
CA ARG A 64 10.92 -7.27 9.28
C ARG A 64 9.64 -6.93 8.54
N ASP A 65 8.55 -6.80 9.30
CA ASP A 65 7.28 -6.33 8.77
C ASP A 65 7.24 -4.80 8.72
N LEU A 66 6.64 -4.29 7.66
CA LEU A 66 6.43 -2.89 7.37
C LEU A 66 4.95 -2.69 7.04
N SER A 67 4.28 -1.80 7.77
CA SER A 67 2.90 -1.41 7.48
C SER A 67 2.88 -0.11 6.70
N LEU A 68 2.21 -0.12 5.55
CA LEU A 68 1.93 1.07 4.75
C LEU A 68 0.43 1.39 4.86
N ALA A 69 0.11 2.63 5.21
CA ALA A 69 -1.27 3.08 5.31
C ALA A 69 -1.93 3.16 3.92
N VAL A 70 -3.15 2.64 3.80
CA VAL A 70 -3.99 2.88 2.63
C VAL A 70 -4.62 4.27 2.78
N PRO A 71 -4.50 5.15 1.78
CA PRO A 71 -5.16 6.45 1.83
C PRO A 71 -6.68 6.27 2.00
N ALA A 72 -7.27 7.00 2.94
CA ALA A 72 -8.72 7.05 3.05
C ALA A 72 -9.28 7.61 1.73
N ALA A 73 -10.26 6.92 1.14
CA ALA A 73 -11.01 7.49 0.03
C ALA A 73 -11.68 8.78 0.53
N THR A 74 -11.28 9.93 -0.01
CA THR A 74 -12.02 11.16 0.21
C THR A 74 -13.40 10.96 -0.40
N ALA A 75 -14.41 10.79 0.46
CA ALA A 75 -15.79 10.76 0.02
C ALA A 75 -16.06 12.07 -0.75
N PRO A 76 -16.72 12.02 -1.92
CA PRO A 76 -17.12 13.25 -2.59
C PRO A 76 -18.05 14.02 -1.65
N THR A 77 -17.65 15.23 -1.27
CA THR A 77 -18.50 16.15 -0.51
C THR A 77 -19.80 16.32 -1.31
N PRO A 78 -20.99 15.97 -0.77
CA PRO A 78 -22.23 16.24 -1.47
C PRO A 78 -22.33 17.76 -1.66
N ARG A 79 -22.30 18.22 -2.91
CA ARG A 79 -22.66 19.61 -3.22
C ARG A 79 -24.13 19.76 -2.84
N ALA A 80 -24.41 20.54 -1.80
CA ALA A 80 -25.76 20.95 -1.49
C ALA A 80 -26.28 21.77 -2.68
N THR A 81 -27.18 21.18 -3.48
CA THR A 81 -27.99 21.91 -4.44
C THR A 81 -29.01 22.70 -3.63
N GLY A 82 -28.71 23.97 -3.35
CA GLY A 82 -29.67 24.91 -2.78
C GLY A 82 -30.74 25.25 -3.81
N LEU A 83 -32.00 25.10 -3.39
CA LEU A 83 -33.22 25.56 -4.05
C LEU A 83 -33.27 27.09 -4.24
#